data_AF-A0A973IUF7-F1
#
_entry.id   AF-A0A973IUF7-F1
#
_cell.length_a   1.000
_cell.length_b   1.000
_cell.length_c   1.000
_cell.angle_alpha   90.00
_cell.angle_beta   90.00
_cell.angle_gamma   90.00
#
_symmetry.space_group_name_H-M   'P 1'
#
loop_
_entity.id
_entity.type
_entity.pdbx_description
1 polymer ?
#
loop_
_entity_poly.entity_id
_entity_poly.type
_entity_poly.pdbx_seq_one_letter_code
_entity_poly.pdbx_strand_id
1 'polypeptide(L)'
;SFLSAFEKIDTYSGTVSFGAWLKKIVINRSLDALNKRKAVFEDIDAHTGLSDTSIDDRQIEEEVDMKVEIIKEAINRLPDGYRIILSLYLLEGYDHDEISEILSISSSTSRSQLSRAKQKLINELKRK
;
A
#
# COMPACT_ATOMS: atom_id res chain seq x y z
N SER A 1 -7.79 11.91 6.91
CA SER A 1 -8.18 11.79 5.48
C SER A 1 -9.58 12.27 5.19
N PHE A 2 -10.62 11.85 5.93
CA PHE A 2 -12.01 12.28 5.66
C PHE A 2 -12.23 13.79 5.76
N LEU A 3 -11.69 14.48 6.78
CA LEU A 3 -11.77 15.94 6.86
C LEU A 3 -11.22 16.62 5.59
N SER A 4 -10.09 16.13 5.09
CA SER A 4 -9.48 16.61 3.85
C SER A 4 -10.29 16.34 2.60
N ALA A 5 -11.15 15.32 2.61
CA ALA A 5 -12.10 15.10 1.53
C ALA A 5 -13.26 16.09 1.63
N PHE A 6 -13.79 16.31 2.83
CA PHE A 6 -14.83 17.33 3.06
C PHE A 6 -14.36 18.74 2.68
N GLU A 7 -13.13 19.11 3.02
CA GLU A 7 -12.52 20.39 2.61
C GLU A 7 -12.40 20.59 1.10
N LYS A 8 -12.38 19.50 0.33
CA LYS A 8 -12.20 19.51 -1.12
C LYS A 8 -13.49 19.15 -1.87
N ILE A 9 -14.62 19.04 -1.19
CA ILE A 9 -15.86 18.49 -1.78
C ILE A 9 -16.33 19.28 -3.01
N ASP A 10 -16.02 20.58 -3.06
CA ASP A 10 -16.25 21.48 -4.18
C ASP A 10 -15.46 21.10 -5.45
N THR A 11 -14.37 20.36 -5.31
CA THR A 11 -13.57 19.84 -6.44
C THR A 11 -14.17 18.58 -7.08
N TYR A 12 -15.23 18.01 -6.48
CA TYR A 12 -15.90 16.85 -7.06
C TYR A 12 -16.78 17.29 -8.25
N SER A 13 -16.31 17.01 -9.47
CA SER A 13 -16.97 17.41 -10.72
C SER A 13 -17.98 16.37 -11.25
N GLY A 14 -18.09 15.20 -10.62
CA GLY A 14 -18.96 14.12 -11.10
C GLY A 14 -18.44 13.34 -12.33
N THR A 15 -17.25 13.65 -12.84
CA THR A 15 -16.65 12.94 -14.00
C THR A 15 -16.20 11.52 -13.67
N VAL A 16 -15.90 11.26 -12.39
CA VAL A 16 -15.59 9.94 -11.85
C VAL A 16 -16.55 9.61 -10.71
N SER A 17 -16.63 8.34 -10.32
CA SER A 17 -17.42 7.96 -9.15
C SER A 17 -16.91 8.68 -7.90
N PHE A 18 -17.83 9.03 -7.00
CA PHE A 18 -17.47 9.66 -5.72
C PHE A 18 -16.43 8.83 -4.95
N GLY A 19 -16.58 7.49 -4.97
CA GLY A 19 -15.64 6.56 -4.37
C GLY A 19 -14.22 6.67 -4.96
N ALA A 20 -14.10 6.79 -6.28
CA ALA A 20 -12.79 6.96 -6.94
C ALA A 20 -12.13 8.32 -6.58
N TRP A 21 -12.92 9.40 -6.60
CA TRP A 21 -12.45 10.73 -6.18
C TRP A 21 -11.99 10.74 -4.72
N LEU A 22 -12.79 10.18 -3.80
CA LEU A 22 -12.46 10.07 -2.38
C LEU A 22 -11.21 9.20 -2.17
N LYS A 23 -11.12 8.06 -2.89
CA LYS A 23 -9.96 7.16 -2.81
C LYS A 23 -8.67 7.88 -3.17
N LYS A 24 -8.65 8.71 -4.22
CA LYS A 24 -7.48 9.53 -4.60
C LYS A 24 -7.04 10.45 -3.46
N ILE A 25 -7.98 11.10 -2.76
CA ILE A 25 -7.68 11.96 -1.61
C ILE A 25 -7.08 11.16 -0.45
N VAL A 26 -7.68 10.01 -0.13
CA VAL A 26 -7.23 9.14 0.97
C VAL A 26 -5.82 8.61 0.69
N ILE A 27 -5.56 8.11 -0.52
CA ILE A 27 -4.24 7.60 -0.93
C ILE A 27 -3.18 8.68 -0.78
N ASN A 28 -3.42 9.88 -1.33
CA ASN A 28 -2.44 10.96 -1.25
C ASN A 28 -2.14 11.35 0.21
N ARG A 29 -3.17 11.44 1.06
CA ARG A 29 -2.98 11.73 2.49
C ARG A 29 -2.22 10.63 3.23
N SER A 30 -2.42 9.37 2.86
CA SER A 30 -1.67 8.24 3.43
C SER A 30 -0.21 8.27 2.98
N LEU A 31 0.07 8.58 1.72
CA LEU A 31 1.44 8.74 1.22
C LEU A 31 2.16 9.91 1.90
N ASP A 32 1.48 11.05 2.08
CA ASP A 32 2.00 12.20 2.83
C ASP A 32 2.39 11.80 4.26
N ALA A 33 1.53 11.02 4.94
CA ALA A 33 1.79 10.54 6.30
C ALA A 33 2.99 9.57 6.34
N LEU A 34 3.10 8.66 5.37
CA LEU A 34 4.24 7.74 5.26
C LEU A 34 5.56 8.48 5.02
N ASN A 35 5.56 9.48 4.14
CA ASN A 35 6.76 10.28 3.87
C ASN A 35 7.18 11.11 5.09
N LYS A 36 6.22 11.71 5.80
CA LYS A 36 6.49 12.39 7.08
C LYS A 36 7.03 11.44 8.13
N ARG A 37 6.50 10.22 8.21
CA ARG A 37 7.02 9.19 9.11
C ARG A 37 8.48 8.87 8.78
N LYS A 38 8.84 8.65 7.51
CA LYS A 38 10.25 8.45 7.14
C LYS A 38 11.16 9.60 7.58
N ALA A 39 10.73 10.85 7.37
CA ALA A 39 11.49 12.01 7.81
C ALA A 39 11.68 12.06 9.33
N VAL A 40 10.71 11.60 10.13
CA VAL A 40 10.81 11.51 11.59
C VAL A 40 11.65 10.32 12.06
N PHE A 41 11.65 9.21 11.31
CA PHE A 41 12.43 8.01 11.61
C PHE A 41 13.90 8.08 11.14
N GLU A 42 14.24 8.99 10.22
CA GLU A 42 15.65 9.36 9.96
C GLU A 42 16.29 10.08 11.18
N ASP A 43 15.48 10.69 12.05
CA ASP A 43 15.95 11.31 13.31
C ASP A 43 15.94 10.34 14.52
N ILE A 44 15.25 9.19 14.43
CA ILE A 44 15.16 8.21 15.53
C ILE A 44 15.27 6.81 14.95
N ASP A 45 16.51 6.33 14.91
CA ASP A 45 16.85 4.93 14.69
C ASP A 45 16.33 4.07 15.86
N ALA A 46 15.13 3.47 15.77
CA ALA A 46 14.69 2.45 16.71
C ALA A 46 13.48 1.61 16.25
N HIS A 47 13.69 0.30 16.25
CA HIS A 47 12.71 -0.77 16.22
C HIS A 47 11.54 -0.58 17.21
N THR A 48 10.31 -0.95 16.81
CA THR A 48 9.35 -1.65 17.68
C THR A 48 8.17 -2.18 16.87
N GLY A 49 7.88 -3.48 17.00
CA GLY A 49 6.67 -4.12 16.50
C GLY A 49 5.54 -4.08 17.53
N LEU A 50 4.31 -4.31 17.09
CA LEU A 50 3.17 -4.65 17.95
C LEU A 50 2.22 -5.59 17.18
N SER A 51 2.07 -6.77 17.75
CA SER A 51 1.11 -7.84 17.44
C SER A 51 -0.21 -7.58 18.14
N ASP A 52 -1.34 -7.91 17.51
CA ASP A 52 -2.59 -8.15 18.23
C ASP A 52 -3.33 -9.36 17.62
N THR A 53 -3.92 -10.16 18.50
CA THR A 53 -4.33 -11.56 18.26
C THR A 53 -5.79 -11.72 18.70
N SER A 54 -6.65 -12.32 17.88
CA SER A 54 -7.80 -13.09 18.38
C SER A 54 -8.29 -14.08 17.32
N ILE A 55 -8.74 -15.24 17.80
CA ILE A 55 -8.91 -16.53 17.12
C ILE A 55 -10.43 -16.81 16.96
N ASP A 56 -10.89 -17.36 15.83
CA ASP A 56 -11.57 -18.69 15.71
C ASP A 56 -12.64 -18.82 14.61
N ASP A 57 -12.39 -19.62 13.54
CA ASP A 57 -13.29 -20.68 13.00
C ASP A 57 -12.58 -21.52 11.90
N ARG A 58 -12.65 -22.85 11.99
CA ARG A 58 -11.47 -23.72 11.87
C ARG A 58 -11.38 -24.60 10.61
N GLN A 59 -10.16 -24.69 10.07
CA GLN A 59 -9.55 -25.66 9.13
C GLN A 59 -9.37 -25.28 7.64
N ILE A 60 -10.40 -24.93 6.87
CA ILE A 60 -10.17 -24.48 5.46
C ILE A 60 -9.86 -22.99 5.41
N GLU A 61 -10.57 -22.19 6.21
CA GLU A 61 -10.24 -20.78 6.44
C GLU A 61 -8.87 -20.65 7.08
N GLU A 62 -8.51 -21.50 8.05
CA GLU A 62 -7.19 -21.47 8.69
C GLU A 62 -6.02 -21.63 7.69
N GLU A 63 -6.12 -22.51 6.68
CA GLU A 63 -5.03 -22.67 5.71
C GLU A 63 -4.91 -21.47 4.77
N VAL A 64 -6.04 -20.90 4.37
CA VAL A 64 -6.08 -19.68 3.54
C VAL A 64 -5.60 -18.48 4.35
N ASP A 65 -6.05 -18.32 5.58
CA ASP A 65 -5.68 -17.23 6.48
C ASP A 65 -4.21 -17.29 6.87
N MET A 66 -3.67 -18.48 7.14
CA MET A 66 -2.23 -18.65 7.33
C MET A 66 -1.43 -18.23 6.09
N LYS A 67 -1.89 -18.58 4.89
CA LYS A 67 -1.23 -18.15 3.63
C LYS A 67 -1.34 -16.64 3.43
N VAL A 68 -2.49 -16.05 3.73
CA VAL A 68 -2.73 -14.61 3.66
C VAL A 68 -1.81 -13.87 4.64
N GLU A 69 -1.68 -14.36 5.88
CA GLU A 69 -0.84 -13.73 6.89
C GLU A 69 0.64 -13.81 6.53
N ILE A 70 1.10 -14.94 6.01
CA ILE A 70 2.46 -15.08 5.46
C ILE A 70 2.71 -14.06 4.35
N ILE A 71 1.74 -13.87 3.44
CA ILE A 71 1.85 -12.88 2.35
C ILE A 71 1.88 -11.45 2.92
N LYS A 72 0.99 -11.12 3.86
CA LYS A 72 0.97 -9.79 4.50
C LYS A 72 2.28 -9.49 5.20
N GLU A 73 2.83 -10.43 5.98
CA GLU A 73 4.13 -10.27 6.61
C GLU A 73 5.25 -10.09 5.58
N ALA A 74 5.24 -10.87 4.50
CA ALA A 74 6.24 -10.77 3.45
C ALA A 74 6.17 -9.40 2.74
N ILE A 75 4.96 -8.90 2.43
CA ILE A 75 4.74 -7.53 1.94
C ILE A 75 5.24 -6.52 2.96
N ASN A 76 5.03 -6.76 4.25
CA ASN A 76 5.43 -5.85 5.31
C ASN A 76 6.95 -5.73 5.49
N ARG A 77 7.70 -6.76 5.09
CA ARG A 77 9.17 -6.77 5.07
C ARG A 77 9.76 -6.08 3.83
N LEU A 78 8.95 -5.72 2.83
CA LEU A 78 9.44 -5.01 1.67
C LEU A 78 9.78 -3.55 2.00
N PRO A 79 10.77 -2.95 1.31
CA PRO A 79 10.95 -1.51 1.32
C PRO A 79 9.66 -0.79 0.89
N ASP A 80 9.39 0.37 1.49
CA ASP A 80 8.13 1.11 1.31
C ASP A 80 7.77 1.37 -0.15
N GLY A 81 8.73 1.74 -1.00
CA GLY A 81 8.47 1.99 -2.41
C GLY A 81 7.91 0.76 -3.14
N TYR A 82 8.44 -0.43 -2.82
CA TYR A 82 7.95 -1.70 -3.38
C TYR A 82 6.58 -2.07 -2.83
N ARG A 83 6.36 -1.91 -1.52
CA ARG A 83 5.05 -2.14 -0.90
C ARG A 83 3.98 -1.23 -1.49
N ILE A 84 4.26 0.07 -1.65
CA ILE A 84 3.31 1.04 -2.20
C ILE A 84 2.90 0.68 -3.63
N ILE A 85 3.86 0.43 -4.53
CA ILE A 85 3.55 0.09 -5.92
C ILE A 85 2.81 -1.24 -6.03
N LEU A 86 3.18 -2.22 -5.21
CA LEU A 86 2.53 -3.52 -5.20
C LEU A 86 1.09 -3.42 -4.69
N SER A 87 0.83 -2.64 -3.64
CA SER A 87 -0.52 -2.37 -3.13
C SER A 87 -1.39 -1.63 -4.15
N LEU A 88 -0.87 -0.54 -4.75
CA LEU A 88 -1.63 0.23 -5.73
C LEU A 88 -2.03 -0.62 -6.95
N TYR A 89 -1.13 -1.47 -7.44
CA TYR A 89 -1.40 -2.27 -8.63
C TYR A 89 -2.20 -3.56 -8.34
N LEU A 90 -1.76 -4.37 -7.36
CA LEU A 90 -2.33 -5.70 -7.13
C LEU A 90 -3.54 -5.71 -6.19
N LEU A 91 -3.66 -4.72 -5.28
CA LEU A 91 -4.75 -4.68 -4.31
C LEU A 91 -5.81 -3.65 -4.69
N GLU A 92 -5.37 -2.46 -5.10
CA GLU A 92 -6.28 -1.36 -5.46
C GLU A 92 -6.71 -1.38 -6.93
N GLY A 93 -5.97 -2.08 -7.79
CA GLY A 93 -6.31 -2.28 -9.20
C GLY A 93 -5.95 -1.11 -10.12
N TYR A 94 -5.09 -0.19 -9.69
CA TYR A 94 -4.64 0.93 -10.53
C TYR A 94 -3.71 0.46 -11.65
N ASP A 95 -3.83 1.09 -12.82
CA ASP A 95 -2.88 0.88 -13.91
C ASP A 95 -1.57 1.68 -13.74
N HIS A 96 -0.61 1.47 -14.63
CA HIS A 96 0.69 2.11 -14.53
C HIS A 96 0.67 3.61 -14.78
N ASP A 97 -0.30 4.11 -15.55
CA ASP A 97 -0.43 5.53 -15.87
C ASP A 97 -1.07 6.25 -14.68
N GLU A 98 -2.11 5.67 -14.07
CA GLU A 98 -2.69 6.17 -12.82
C GLU A 98 -1.68 6.19 -11.66
N ILE A 99 -0.90 5.12 -11.50
CA ILE A 99 0.18 5.06 -10.50
C ILE A 99 1.25 6.12 -10.76
N SER A 100 1.56 6.39 -12.04
CA SER A 100 2.53 7.41 -12.43
C SER A 100 2.11 8.80 -11.95
N GLU A 101 0.81 9.11 -12.05
CA GLU A 101 0.24 10.36 -11.52
C GLU A 101 0.26 10.40 -10.00
N ILE A 102 -0.17 9.32 -9.33
CA ILE A 102 -0.25 9.25 -7.86
C ILE A 102 1.13 9.43 -7.23
N LEU A 103 2.16 8.78 -7.78
CA LEU A 103 3.51 8.76 -7.23
C LEU A 103 4.45 9.81 -7.85
N SER A 104 4.00 10.56 -8.86
CA SER A 104 4.83 11.51 -9.61
C SER A 104 6.12 10.88 -10.17
N ILE A 105 5.99 9.69 -10.78
CA ILE A 105 7.07 8.95 -11.45
C ILE A 105 6.68 8.67 -12.90
N SER A 106 7.58 8.11 -13.72
CA SER A 106 7.19 7.66 -15.07
C SER A 106 6.45 6.32 -15.05
N SER A 107 5.56 6.08 -16.02
CA SER A 107 4.88 4.79 -16.21
C SER A 107 5.86 3.61 -16.45
N SER A 108 7.01 3.87 -17.08
CA SER A 108 8.09 2.88 -17.22
C SER A 108 8.80 2.60 -15.88
N THR A 109 8.98 3.61 -15.04
CA THR A 109 9.43 3.46 -13.65
C THR A 109 8.43 2.63 -12.84
N SER A 110 7.13 2.87 -12.97
CA SER A 110 6.07 2.07 -12.31
C SER A 110 6.16 0.59 -12.68
N ARG A 111 6.25 0.26 -13.99
CA ARG A 111 6.45 -1.12 -14.47
C ARG A 111 7.70 -1.80 -13.92
N SER A 112 8.84 -1.12 -14.02
CA SER A 112 10.12 -1.68 -13.58
C SER A 112 10.18 -1.88 -12.07
N GLN A 113 9.64 -0.93 -11.28
CA GLN A 113 9.54 -1.09 -9.83
C GLN A 113 8.55 -2.20 -9.44
N LEU A 114 7.40 -2.34 -10.11
CA LEU A 114 6.47 -3.44 -9.85
C LEU A 114 7.14 -4.80 -10.11
N SER A 115 7.88 -4.94 -11.21
CA SER A 115 8.63 -6.16 -11.53
C SER A 115 9.64 -6.52 -10.42
N ARG A 116 10.44 -5.54 -9.99
CA ARG A 116 11.39 -5.71 -8.88
C ARG A 116 10.70 -6.03 -7.55
N ALA A 117 9.57 -5.37 -7.26
CA ALA A 117 8.78 -5.61 -6.07
C ALA A 117 8.22 -7.04 -6.02
N LYS A 118 7.68 -7.54 -7.14
CA LYS A 118 7.21 -8.94 -7.27
C LYS A 118 8.35 -9.93 -7.05
N GLN A 119 9.51 -9.71 -7.66
CA GLN A 119 10.66 -10.59 -7.48
C GLN A 119 11.14 -10.60 -6.02
N LYS A 120 11.18 -9.43 -5.38
CA LYS A 120 11.56 -9.31 -3.97
C LYS A 120 10.54 -10.02 -3.07
N LEU A 121 9.25 -9.86 -3.31
CA LEU A 121 8.19 -10.56 -2.58
C LEU A 121 8.32 -12.09 -2.70
N ILE A 122 8.55 -12.60 -3.92
CA ILE A 122 8.79 -14.03 -4.14
C ILE A 122 10.00 -14.51 -3.34
N ASN A 123 11.08 -13.73 -3.30
CA ASN A 123 12.27 -14.09 -2.53
C ASN A 123 12.00 -14.09 -1.02
N GLU A 124 11.23 -13.12 -0.49
CA GLU A 124 10.83 -13.10 0.92
C GLU A 124 9.93 -14.31 1.27
N LEU A 125 9.04 -14.72 0.37
CA LEU A 125 8.17 -15.89 0.56
C LEU A 125 8.94 -17.23 0.49
N LYS A 126 10.02 -17.28 -0.31
CA LYS A 126 10.90 -18.45 -0.43
C LYS A 126 11.91 -18.59 0.71
N ARG A 127 12.12 -17.53 1.49
CA ARG A 127 13.04 -17.54 2.64
C ARG A 127 12.34 -18.22 3.83
N LYS A 128 12.08 -19.52 3.68
CA LYS A 128 11.67 -20.47 4.71
C LYS A 128 12.53 -21.72 4.58
#